data_AF-A0A085VWG8-F1
#
_entry.id   AF-A0A085VWG8-F1
#
_cell.length_a   1.000
_cell.length_b   1.000
_cell.length_c   1.000
_cell.angle_alpha   90.00
_cell.angle_beta   90.00
_cell.angle_gamma   90.00
#
_symmetry.space_group_name_H-M   'P 1'
#
loop_
_entity.id
_entity.type
_entity.pdbx_description
1 polymer ?
#
loop_
_entity_poly.entity_id
_entity_poly.type
_entity_poly.pdbx_seq_one_letter_code
_entity_poly.pdbx_strand_id
1 'polypeptide(L)'
;MRREMSGRQRAKTVVKLEERKQAARPKARTPPPVESDPRYGVVLLKTALELKRRQDGTVEEILREVLARMRIPEHEFRAFLEQREDLLKAMGMK
;
A
#
# COMPACT_ATOMS: atom_id res chain seq x y z
N MET A 1 -13.39 5.13 -59.48
CA MET A 1 -13.70 4.85 -58.06
C MET A 1 -12.52 4.11 -57.41
N ARG A 2 -11.60 4.79 -56.70
CA ARG A 2 -10.67 4.18 -55.73
C ARG A 2 -10.39 5.19 -54.61
N ARG A 3 -10.52 4.70 -53.37
CA ARG A 3 -10.58 5.46 -52.12
C ARG A 3 -9.20 5.99 -51.69
N GLU A 4 -9.22 7.19 -51.13
CA GLU A 4 -8.21 7.69 -50.20
C GLU A 4 -8.16 6.81 -48.93
N MET A 5 -6.98 6.63 -48.34
CA MET A 5 -6.83 6.52 -46.89
C MET A 5 -5.52 7.19 -46.47
N SER A 6 -5.69 8.40 -45.94
CA SER A 6 -4.68 9.26 -45.31
C SER A 6 -3.95 8.53 -44.17
N GLY A 7 -2.70 8.15 -44.40
CA GLY A 7 -1.80 7.64 -43.38
C GLY A 7 -1.24 8.77 -42.52
N ARG A 8 -2.04 9.28 -41.58
CA ARG A 8 -1.63 10.34 -40.65
C ARG A 8 -0.72 9.75 -39.57
N GLN A 9 0.59 9.68 -39.83
CA GLN A 9 1.60 9.37 -38.82
C GLN A 9 1.56 10.45 -37.73
N ARG A 10 1.16 10.08 -36.51
CA ARG A 10 1.27 10.96 -35.34
C ARG A 10 2.70 10.84 -34.80
N ALA A 11 3.48 11.91 -34.93
CA ALA A 11 4.79 12.04 -34.30
C ALA A 11 4.65 11.90 -32.78
N LYS A 12 5.44 11.00 -32.18
CA LYS A 12 5.50 10.82 -30.72
C LYS A 12 6.38 11.91 -30.13
N THR A 13 5.78 12.94 -29.55
CA THR A 13 6.52 13.96 -28.78
C THR A 13 7.03 13.31 -27.49
N VAL A 14 8.34 13.10 -27.41
CA VAL A 14 9.02 12.69 -26.18
C VAL A 14 9.12 13.92 -25.29
N VAL A 15 8.29 13.99 -24.25
CA VAL A 15 8.41 15.04 -23.24
C VAL A 15 9.60 14.68 -22.35
N LYS A 16 10.68 15.45 -22.48
CA LYS A 16 11.84 15.37 -21.60
C LYS A 16 11.41 15.89 -20.22
N LEU A 17 11.24 14.99 -19.27
CA LEU A 17 10.89 15.32 -17.89
C LEU A 17 12.13 15.91 -17.22
N GLU A 18 12.23 17.24 -17.18
CA GLU A 18 13.24 17.95 -16.40
C GLU A 18 13.08 17.59 -14.91
N GLU A 19 14.13 17.05 -14.32
CA GLU A 19 14.21 16.73 -12.89
C GLU A 19 14.13 18.01 -12.06
N ARG A 20 12.92 18.30 -11.57
CA ARG A 20 12.72 19.35 -10.58
C ARG A 20 13.41 18.90 -9.28
N LYS A 21 14.63 19.38 -9.04
CA LYS A 21 15.35 19.27 -7.76
C LYS A 21 14.44 19.77 -6.63
N GLN A 22 13.72 18.86 -5.98
CA GLN A 22 13.11 19.13 -4.69
C GLN A 22 14.22 19.16 -3.64
N ALA A 23 14.32 20.30 -2.95
CA ALA A 23 15.17 20.47 -1.80
C ALA A 23 14.99 19.29 -0.83
N ALA A 24 16.07 18.57 -0.59
CA ALA A 24 16.09 17.42 0.31
C ALA A 24 15.74 17.89 1.73
N ARG A 25 14.49 17.64 2.16
CA ARG A 25 14.19 17.50 3.58
C ARG A 25 15.02 16.31 4.11
N PRO A 26 15.57 16.38 5.33
CA PRO A 26 16.30 15.25 5.89
C PRO A 26 15.35 14.05 5.89
N LYS A 27 15.66 13.04 5.05
CA LYS A 27 14.98 11.76 5.08
C LYS A 27 15.24 11.21 6.48
N ALA A 28 14.19 11.20 7.31
CA ALA A 28 14.18 10.36 8.49
C ALA A 28 14.66 8.98 8.03
N ARG A 29 15.73 8.47 8.66
CA ARG A 29 16.28 7.15 8.38
C ARG A 29 15.14 6.17 8.52
N THR A 30 14.57 5.74 7.40
CA THR A 30 13.62 4.63 7.38
C THR A 30 14.43 3.44 7.89
N PRO A 31 14.01 2.78 8.98
CA PRO A 31 14.69 1.56 9.40
C PRO A 31 14.78 0.62 8.20
N PRO A 32 15.87 -0.15 8.07
CA PRO A 32 16.00 -1.12 6.98
C PRO A 32 14.74 -1.99 6.96
N PRO A 33 14.22 -2.36 5.78
CA PRO A 33 13.03 -3.20 5.71
C PRO A 33 13.35 -4.48 6.49
N VAL A 34 12.75 -4.64 7.67
CA VAL A 34 12.67 -5.96 8.29
C VAL A 34 12.02 -6.83 7.23
N GLU A 35 12.65 -7.96 6.93
CA GLU A 35 12.15 -8.91 5.94
C GLU A 35 10.78 -9.41 6.42
N SER A 36 9.77 -8.64 6.08
CA SER A 36 8.40 -8.84 6.55
C SER A 36 7.79 -9.92 5.69
N ASP A 37 7.11 -10.88 6.34
CA ASP A 37 6.37 -11.92 5.63
C ASP A 37 5.53 -11.26 4.51
N PRO A 38 5.67 -11.70 3.24
CA PRO A 38 4.97 -11.10 2.11
C PRO A 38 3.44 -11.11 2.30
N ARG A 39 2.91 -11.97 3.15
CA ARG A 39 1.49 -12.05 3.50
C ARG A 39 1.00 -10.88 4.35
N TYR A 40 1.87 -10.08 4.95
CA TYR A 40 1.47 -8.95 5.80
C TYR A 40 0.70 -7.87 5.03
N GLY A 41 1.08 -7.59 3.78
CA GLY A 41 0.29 -6.72 2.92
C GLY A 41 -1.13 -7.27 2.66
N VAL A 42 -1.25 -8.59 2.54
CA VAL A 42 -2.54 -9.28 2.34
C VAL A 42 -3.40 -9.22 3.62
N VAL A 43 -2.79 -9.32 4.80
CA VAL A 43 -3.48 -9.13 6.09
C VAL A 43 -4.09 -7.73 6.17
N LEU A 44 -3.32 -6.68 5.83
CA LEU A 44 -3.80 -5.30 5.83
C LEU A 44 -4.96 -5.12 4.86
N LEU A 45 -4.82 -5.64 3.63
CA LEU A 45 -5.86 -5.55 2.63
C LEU A 45 -7.14 -6.26 3.08
N LYS A 46 -7.04 -7.48 3.63
CA LYS A 46 -8.20 -8.22 4.13
C LYS A 46 -8.86 -7.52 5.32
N THR A 47 -8.07 -6.97 6.24
CA THR A 47 -8.57 -6.20 7.39
C THR A 47 -9.35 -4.97 6.91
N ALA A 48 -8.81 -4.22 5.93
CA ALA A 48 -9.50 -3.08 5.33
C ALA A 48 -10.81 -3.48 4.63
N LEU A 49 -10.82 -4.62 3.93
CA LEU A 49 -12.02 -5.14 3.29
C LEU A 49 -13.09 -5.55 4.31
N GLU A 50 -12.71 -6.19 5.41
CA GLU A 50 -13.63 -6.58 6.48
C GLU A 50 -14.19 -5.35 7.21
N LEU A 51 -13.35 -4.35 7.51
CA LEU A 51 -13.78 -3.06 8.09
C LEU A 51 -14.81 -2.34 7.21
N LYS A 52 -14.69 -2.46 5.88
CA LYS A 52 -15.67 -1.91 4.95
C LYS A 52 -16.98 -2.71 4.92
N ARG A 53 -16.93 -4.01 5.21
CA ARG A 53 -18.08 -4.93 5.13
C ARG A 53 -18.91 -4.98 6.41
N ARG A 54 -18.24 -4.94 7.56
CA ARG A 54 -18.88 -5.03 8.87
C ARG A 54 -19.27 -3.62 9.35
N GLN A 55 -20.40 -3.54 10.04
CA GLN A 55 -20.86 -2.30 10.69
C GLN A 55 -20.56 -2.32 12.19
N ASP A 56 -20.02 -3.44 12.69
CA ASP A 56 -19.78 -3.79 14.08
C ASP A 56 -18.39 -4.44 14.26
N GLY A 57 -17.87 -4.36 15.48
CA GLY A 57 -16.56 -4.89 15.86
C GLY A 57 -15.43 -3.88 15.78
N THR A 58 -14.41 -4.06 16.62
CA THR A 58 -13.24 -3.18 16.62
C THR A 58 -12.21 -3.61 15.56
N VAL A 59 -11.33 -2.69 15.22
CA VAL A 59 -10.20 -2.96 14.30
C VAL A 59 -9.34 -4.11 14.83
N GLU A 60 -9.12 -4.17 16.14
CA GLU A 60 -8.35 -5.23 16.81
C GLU A 60 -9.03 -6.59 16.75
N GLU A 61 -10.36 -6.64 16.83
CA GLU A 61 -11.12 -7.88 16.71
C GLU A 61 -11.04 -8.42 15.28
N ILE A 62 -11.29 -7.56 14.29
CA ILE A 62 -11.22 -7.91 12.87
C ILE A 62 -9.79 -8.36 12.51
N LEU A 63 -8.77 -7.63 12.97
CA LEU A 63 -7.39 -7.97 12.74
C LEU A 63 -7.04 -9.35 13.33
N ARG A 64 -7.46 -9.63 14.58
CA ARG A 64 -7.26 -10.93 15.23
C ARG A 64 -7.89 -12.07 14.44
N GLU A 65 -9.11 -11.89 13.94
CA GLU A 65 -9.75 -12.91 13.11
C GLU A 65 -9.03 -13.15 11.78
N VAL A 66 -8.59 -12.09 11.10
CA VAL A 66 -7.86 -12.21 9.82
C VAL A 66 -6.55 -12.96 10.03
N LEU A 67 -5.79 -12.61 11.07
CA LEU A 67 -4.54 -13.27 11.43
C LEU A 67 -4.74 -14.76 11.75
N ALA A 68 -5.77 -15.09 12.53
CA ALA A 68 -6.12 -16.47 12.86
C ALA A 68 -6.45 -17.28 11.60
N ARG A 69 -7.27 -16.74 10.69
CA ARG A 69 -7.62 -17.41 9.41
C ARG A 69 -6.41 -17.63 8.52
N MET A 70 -5.43 -16.72 8.55
CA MET A 70 -4.20 -16.81 7.77
C MET A 70 -3.08 -17.59 8.47
N ARG A 71 -3.29 -18.02 9.72
CA ARG A 71 -2.29 -18.69 10.58
C ARG A 71 -1.02 -17.85 10.73
N ILE A 72 -1.18 -16.56 10.95
CA ILE A 72 -0.09 -15.62 11.19
C ILE A 72 -0.04 -15.31 12.69
N PRO A 73 1.14 -15.42 13.35
CA PRO A 73 1.26 -15.08 14.77
C PRO A 73 0.99 -13.60 15.01
N GLU A 74 0.08 -13.30 15.94
CA GLU A 74 -0.35 -11.93 16.19
C GLU A 74 0.79 -11.02 16.69
N HIS A 75 1.66 -11.55 17.54
CA HIS A 75 2.79 -10.81 18.09
C HIS A 75 3.81 -10.38 17.01
N GLU A 76 4.08 -11.24 16.02
CA GLU A 76 4.97 -10.91 14.91
C GLU A 76 4.38 -9.82 14.02
N PHE A 77 3.07 -9.91 13.75
CA PHE A 77 2.38 -8.88 12.96
C PHE A 77 2.30 -7.54 13.69
N ARG A 78 2.04 -7.55 15.01
CA ARG A 78 2.05 -6.34 15.84
C ARG A 78 3.44 -5.68 15.86
N ALA A 79 4.51 -6.46 16.02
CA ALA A 79 5.88 -5.95 15.96
C ALA A 79 6.19 -5.30 14.60
N PHE A 80 5.64 -5.82 13.50
CA PHE A 80 5.71 -5.20 12.18
C PHE A 80 4.92 -3.87 12.10
N LEU A 81 3.72 -3.81 12.68
CA LEU A 81 2.91 -2.58 12.71
C LEU A 81 3.55 -1.48 13.54
N GLU A 82 4.18 -1.82 14.67
CA GLU A 82 4.86 -0.86 15.55
C GLU A 82 6.01 -0.12 14.84
N GLN A 83 6.61 -0.72 13.83
CA GLN A 83 7.63 -0.08 12.98
C GLN A 83 7.03 0.93 11.99
N ARG A 84 5.71 0.95 11.82
CA ARG A 84 4.96 1.74 10.83
C ARG A 84 3.87 2.56 11.50
N GLU A 85 4.29 3.65 12.13
CA GLU A 85 3.40 4.55 12.87
C GLU A 85 2.30 5.16 11.99
N ASP A 86 2.61 5.43 10.72
CA ASP A 86 1.67 5.92 9.71
C ASP A 86 0.50 4.94 9.49
N LEU A 87 0.83 3.65 9.44
CA LEU A 87 -0.15 2.59 9.23
C LEU A 87 -1.04 2.38 10.45
N LEU A 88 -0.47 2.45 11.66
CA LEU A 88 -1.24 2.39 12.91
C LEU A 88 -2.28 3.51 13.00
N LYS A 89 -1.89 4.74 12.65
CA LYS A 89 -2.82 5.89 12.57
C LYS A 89 -3.89 5.69 11.50
N ALA A 90 -3.51 5.19 10.32
CA ALA A 90 -4.46 4.92 9.24
C ALA A 90 -5.52 3.86 9.61
N MET A 91 -5.17 2.93 10.50
CA MET A 91 -6.09 1.93 11.04
C MET A 91 -6.85 2.39 12.30
N GLY A 92 -6.61 3.60 12.81
CA GLY A 92 -7.26 4.10 14.02
C GLY A 92 -6.82 3.41 15.31
N MET A 93 -5.64 2.78 15.31
CA MET A 93 -5.10 2.02 16.45
C MET A 93 -4.17 2.86 17.34
N LYS A 94 -3.99 4.15 17.02
CA LYS A 94 -3.19 5.14 17.74
C LYS A 94 -3.65 6.55 17.40
#